data_AF-A0A831R0U6-F1
#
_entry.id   AF-A0A831R0U6-F1
#
_cell.length_a   1.000
_cell.length_b   1.000
_cell.length_c   1.000
_cell.angle_alpha   90.00
_cell.angle_beta   90.00
_cell.angle_gamma   90.00
#
_symmetry.space_group_name_H-M   'P 1'
#
loop_
_entity.id
_entity.type
_entity.pdbx_description
1 polymer ?
#
loop_
_entity_poly.entity_id
_entity_poly.type
_entity_poly.pdbx_seq_one_letter_code
_entity_poly.pdbx_strand_id
1 'polypeptide(L)'
;MTDFSRASSLALFNEYCLQSGLDSTNMLKAARLPADTLANPESLIPYSRFLNLLDLCAEKSGNPLFGLEYGLYQGVAIFGPLFYLIRNARTVGESLQELAMGVACRLLQSLLGRHWARPTKPCTDSCASTLLKTWSN
;
A
#
# COMPACT_ATOMS: atom_id res chain seq x y z
N MET A 1 -1.15 -16.19 -12.81
CA MET A 1 -1.37 -14.75 -12.60
C MET A 1 -0.06 -14.16 -12.10
N THR A 2 0.44 -13.11 -12.76
CA THR A 2 1.57 -12.31 -12.26
C THR A 2 1.01 -11.16 -11.44
N ASP A 3 0.84 -11.40 -10.15
CA ASP A 3 0.35 -10.39 -9.21
C ASP A 3 1.55 -9.62 -8.63
N PHE A 4 1.38 -8.31 -8.47
CA PHE A 4 2.40 -7.40 -7.96
C PHE A 4 1.89 -6.67 -6.73
N SER A 5 2.79 -6.45 -5.78
CA SER A 5 2.61 -5.51 -4.68
C SER A 5 3.55 -4.32 -4.84
N ARG A 6 3.31 -3.25 -4.07
CA ARG A 6 4.29 -2.18 -3.91
C ARG A 6 5.26 -2.52 -2.79
N ALA A 7 6.50 -2.06 -2.93
CA ALA A 7 7.51 -2.18 -1.88
C ALA A 7 7.10 -1.44 -0.59
N SER A 8 6.22 -0.44 -0.68
CA SER A 8 5.59 0.22 0.49
C SER A 8 4.85 -0.75 1.41
N SER A 9 4.43 -1.93 0.92
CA SER A 9 3.88 -3.00 1.76
C SER A 9 4.91 -3.58 2.75
N LEU A 10 6.21 -3.29 2.58
CA LEU A 10 7.29 -3.61 3.50
C LEU A 10 7.65 -2.42 4.42
N ALA A 11 6.72 -1.49 4.65
CA ALA A 11 6.91 -0.41 5.61
C ALA A 11 7.39 -0.97 6.96
N LEU A 12 8.39 -0.32 7.56
CA LEU A 12 8.98 -0.71 8.86
C LEU A 12 9.57 -2.14 8.93
N PHE A 13 9.81 -2.79 7.78
CA PHE A 13 10.33 -4.15 7.75
C PHE A 13 11.72 -4.26 8.37
N ASN A 14 12.59 -3.28 8.11
CA ASN A 14 13.96 -3.31 8.62
C ASN A 14 13.99 -3.27 10.15
N GLU A 15 13.20 -2.38 10.72
CA GLU A 15 13.04 -2.18 12.15
C GLU A 15 12.50 -3.44 12.82
N TYR A 16 11.47 -4.05 12.24
CA TYR A 16 10.90 -5.29 12.77
C TYR A 16 11.88 -6.47 12.67
N CYS A 17 12.58 -6.63 11.53
CA CYS A 17 13.63 -7.64 11.39
C CYS A 17 14.69 -7.51 12.48
N LEU A 18 15.18 -6.30 12.75
CA LEU A 18 16.16 -6.06 13.81
C LEU A 18 15.62 -6.45 15.19
N GLN A 19 14.35 -6.18 15.49
CA GLN A 19 13.71 -6.59 16.75
C GLN A 19 13.55 -8.12 16.86
N SER A 20 13.33 -8.81 15.74
CA SER A 20 13.23 -10.26 15.67
C SER A 20 14.59 -10.97 15.53
N GLY A 21 15.72 -10.25 15.59
CA GLY A 21 17.06 -10.82 15.45
C GLY A 21 17.43 -11.24 14.02
N LEU A 22 16.73 -10.72 13.01
CA LEU A 22 16.97 -10.97 11.60
C LEU A 22 17.68 -9.79 10.92
N ASP A 23 18.44 -10.09 9.87
CA ASP A 23 19.00 -9.07 8.98
C ASP A 23 18.10 -8.91 7.73
N SER A 24 17.50 -7.73 7.59
CA SER A 24 16.53 -7.43 6.52
C SER A 24 17.13 -7.60 5.12
N THR A 25 18.40 -7.21 4.92
CA THR A 25 19.10 -7.28 3.63
C THR A 25 19.28 -8.74 3.20
N ASN A 26 19.70 -9.60 4.12
CA ASN A 26 19.83 -11.04 3.89
C ASN A 26 18.48 -11.69 3.63
N MET A 27 17.42 -11.30 4.33
CA MET A 27 16.07 -11.82 4.10
C MET A 27 15.55 -11.42 2.71
N LEU A 28 15.71 -10.16 2.31
CA LEU A 28 15.35 -9.69 0.96
C LEU A 28 16.11 -10.44 -0.13
N LYS A 29 17.43 -10.61 0.05
CA LYS A 29 18.27 -11.37 -0.88
C LYS A 29 17.82 -12.83 -0.99
N ALA A 30 17.54 -13.49 0.14
CA ALA A 30 17.03 -14.86 0.16
C ALA A 30 15.67 -14.99 -0.54
N ALA A 31 14.81 -13.98 -0.42
CA ALA A 31 13.54 -13.90 -1.13
C ALA A 31 13.66 -13.48 -2.60
N ARG A 32 14.89 -13.22 -3.09
CA ARG A 32 15.18 -12.72 -4.44
C ARG A 32 14.53 -11.37 -4.71
N LEU A 33 14.42 -10.52 -3.70
CA LEU A 33 14.01 -9.12 -3.84
C LEU A 33 15.25 -8.22 -4.02
N PRO A 34 15.16 -7.14 -4.81
CA PRO A 34 16.24 -6.16 -4.93
C PRO A 34 16.66 -5.58 -3.58
N ALA A 35 17.95 -5.32 -3.37
CA ALA A 35 18.46 -4.81 -2.09
C ALA A 35 17.96 -3.39 -1.77
N ASP A 36 17.63 -2.61 -2.80
CA ASP A 36 17.08 -1.26 -2.72
C ASP A 36 15.55 -1.25 -2.56
N THR A 37 14.89 -2.41 -2.43
CA THR A 37 13.42 -2.52 -2.28
C THR A 37 12.90 -1.60 -1.18
N LEU A 38 13.54 -1.59 -0.01
CA LEU A 38 13.10 -0.76 1.13
C LEU A 38 13.35 0.73 0.92
N ALA A 39 14.35 1.10 0.12
CA ALA A 39 14.65 2.49 -0.21
C ALA A 39 13.68 3.05 -1.28
N ASN A 40 13.02 2.17 -2.04
CA ASN A 40 12.16 2.52 -3.17
C ASN A 40 10.72 2.02 -2.96
N PRO A 41 9.94 2.61 -2.04
CA PRO A 41 8.60 2.14 -1.66
C PRO A 41 7.58 2.12 -2.82
N GLU A 42 7.77 2.96 -3.84
CA GLU A 42 6.89 3.01 -5.02
C GLU A 42 7.19 1.90 -6.05
N SER A 43 8.29 1.16 -5.90
CA SER A 43 8.64 0.08 -6.81
C SER A 43 7.67 -1.10 -6.71
N LEU A 44 7.46 -1.78 -7.83
CA LEU A 44 6.65 -3.00 -7.88
C LEU A 44 7.52 -4.23 -7.58
N ILE A 45 7.02 -5.07 -6.68
CA ILE A 45 7.64 -6.34 -6.33
C ILE A 45 6.67 -7.49 -6.67
N PRO A 46 7.15 -8.63 -7.18
CA PRO A 46 6.29 -9.79 -7.40
C PRO A 46 5.67 -10.24 -6.08
N TYR A 47 4.34 -10.40 -6.04
CA TYR A 47 3.63 -10.75 -4.81
C TYR A 47 4.07 -12.10 -4.25
N SER A 48 4.39 -13.06 -5.11
CA SER A 48 4.95 -14.35 -4.71
C SER A 48 6.29 -14.24 -3.96
N ARG A 49 7.14 -13.27 -4.31
CA ARG A 49 8.41 -13.01 -3.60
C ARG A 49 8.17 -12.35 -2.25
N PHE A 50 7.16 -11.48 -2.16
CA PHE A 50 6.73 -10.91 -0.89
C PHE A 50 6.22 -12.00 0.09
N LEU A 51 5.38 -12.94 -0.38
CA LEU A 51 4.94 -14.06 0.45
C LEU A 51 6.12 -14.94 0.89
N ASN A 52 6.99 -15.32 -0.05
CA ASN A 52 8.19 -16.10 0.24
C ASN A 52 9.14 -15.39 1.22
N LEU A 53 9.19 -14.06 1.24
CA LEU A 53 9.94 -13.30 2.25
C LEU A 53 9.38 -13.54 3.65
N LEU A 54 8.06 -13.42 3.83
CA LEU A 54 7.41 -13.63 5.12
C LEU A 54 7.58 -15.08 5.61
N ASP A 55 7.47 -16.06 4.70
CA ASP A 55 7.70 -17.47 5.02
C ASP A 55 9.14 -17.72 5.49
N LEU A 56 10.13 -17.17 4.77
CA LEU A 56 11.54 -17.26 5.17
C LEU A 56 11.80 -16.59 6.52
N CYS A 57 11.18 -15.44 6.80
CA CYS A 57 11.33 -14.77 8.09
C CYS A 57 10.73 -15.60 9.23
N ALA A 58 9.56 -16.21 9.02
CA ALA A 58 8.95 -17.11 10.00
C ALA A 58 9.85 -18.32 10.29
N GLU A 59 10.41 -18.93 9.24
CA GLU A 59 11.34 -20.07 9.38
C GLU A 59 12.62 -19.67 10.13
N LYS A 60 13.25 -18.54 9.75
CA LYS A 60 14.54 -18.10 10.32
C LYS A 60 14.43 -17.55 11.74
N SER A 61 13.30 -16.91 12.08
CA SER A 61 13.04 -16.45 13.44
C SER A 61 12.53 -17.57 14.35
N GLY A 62 12.10 -18.71 13.80
CA GLY A 62 11.39 -19.75 14.55
C GLY A 62 10.01 -19.32 15.04
N ASN A 63 9.47 -18.21 14.52
CA ASN A 63 8.18 -17.66 14.91
C ASN A 63 7.14 -17.88 13.79
N PRO A 64 6.20 -18.83 13.92
CA PRO A 64 5.17 -19.06 12.92
C PRO A 64 4.18 -17.89 12.77
N LEU A 65 4.12 -16.99 13.75
CA LEU A 65 3.25 -15.80 13.75
C LEU A 65 3.94 -14.55 13.19
N PHE A 66 5.18 -14.66 12.70
CA PHE A 66 6.00 -13.53 12.25
C PHE A 66 5.24 -12.57 11.33
N GLY A 67 4.57 -13.08 10.29
CA GLY A 67 3.83 -12.23 9.34
C GLY A 67 2.65 -11.49 9.97
N LEU A 68 1.96 -12.11 10.92
CA LEU A 68 0.84 -11.50 11.64
C LEU A 68 1.33 -10.39 12.57
N GLU A 69 2.34 -10.69 13.39
CA GLU A 69 2.95 -9.74 14.31
C GLU A 69 3.60 -8.58 13.57
N TYR A 70 4.25 -8.87 12.43
CA TYR A 70 4.77 -7.85 11.53
C TYR A 70 3.65 -6.93 11.03
N GLY A 71 2.55 -7.49 10.52
CA GLY A 71 1.41 -6.67 10.05
C GLY A 71 0.83 -5.78 11.14
N LEU A 72 0.76 -6.27 12.38
CA LEU A 72 0.36 -5.47 13.54
C LEU A 72 1.38 -4.36 13.86
N TYR A 73 2.67 -4.66 13.76
CA TYR A 73 3.76 -3.69 13.95
C TYR A 73 3.75 -2.58 12.91
N GLN A 74 3.47 -2.91 11.64
CA GLN A 74 3.31 -1.92 10.56
C GLN A 74 2.18 -0.94 10.88
N GLY A 75 1.09 -1.45 11.45
CA GLY A 75 -0.06 -0.65 11.86
C GLY A 75 -0.52 0.30 10.76
N VAL A 76 -0.58 1.59 11.08
CA VAL A 76 -1.00 2.63 10.14
C VAL A 76 0.15 3.21 9.30
N ALA A 77 1.40 2.84 9.58
CA ALA A 77 2.56 3.37 8.86
C ALA A 77 2.54 3.00 7.37
N ILE A 78 1.91 1.86 7.03
CA ILE A 78 1.71 1.42 5.65
C ILE A 78 0.91 2.44 4.81
N PHE A 79 0.06 3.26 5.44
CA PHE A 79 -0.72 4.28 4.74
C PHE A 79 0.10 5.55 4.45
N GLY A 80 1.28 5.72 5.05
CA GLY A 80 2.13 6.88 4.82
C GLY A 80 1.36 8.22 4.94
N PRO A 81 1.51 9.15 3.99
CA PRO A 81 0.77 10.42 3.98
C PRO A 81 -0.75 10.28 3.88
N LEU A 82 -1.27 9.16 3.36
CA LEU A 82 -2.71 8.92 3.29
C LEU A 82 -3.32 8.83 4.70
N PHE A 83 -2.55 8.37 5.69
CA PHE A 83 -3.00 8.32 7.07
C PHE A 83 -3.43 9.68 7.61
N TYR A 84 -2.77 10.77 7.19
CA TYR A 84 -3.17 12.12 7.59
C TYR A 84 -4.61 12.43 7.14
N LEU A 85 -4.99 12.04 5.92
CA LEU A 85 -6.34 12.25 5.41
C LEU A 85 -7.35 11.40 6.18
N ILE A 86 -7.02 10.13 6.45
CA ILE A 86 -7.86 9.21 7.25
C ILE A 86 -8.08 9.77 8.66
N ARG A 87 -7.03 10.28 9.30
CA ARG A 87 -7.06 10.80 10.67
C ARG A 87 -7.85 12.09 10.82
N ASN A 88 -7.85 12.94 9.79
CA ASN A 88 -8.54 14.24 9.82
C ASN A 88 -9.97 14.18 9.26
N ALA A 89 -10.44 13.02 8.83
CA ALA A 89 -11.83 12.82 8.47
C ALA A 89 -12.73 13.01 9.71
N ARG A 90 -13.90 13.62 9.53
CA ARG A 90 -14.85 13.88 10.61
C ARG A 90 -15.59 12.60 11.02
N THR A 91 -15.66 11.61 10.15
CA THR A 91 -16.31 10.31 10.40
C THR A 91 -15.51 9.16 9.79
N VAL A 92 -15.73 7.95 10.31
CA VAL A 92 -15.16 6.72 9.73
C VAL A 92 -15.65 6.49 8.30
N GLY A 93 -16.90 6.89 7.97
CA GLY A 93 -17.41 6.81 6.61
C GLY A 93 -16.64 7.72 5.64
N GLU A 94 -16.32 8.94 6.07
CA GLU A 94 -15.52 9.89 5.29
C GLU A 94 -14.07 9.40 5.14
N SER A 95 -13.47 8.81 6.17
CA SER A 95 -12.11 8.27 6.05
C SER A 95 -12.03 7.09 5.08
N LEU A 96 -13.03 6.20 5.09
CA LEU A 96 -13.12 5.09 4.14
C LEU A 96 -13.39 5.59 2.70
N GLN A 97 -14.20 6.63 2.54
CA GLN A 97 -14.43 7.26 1.24
C GLN A 97 -13.16 7.95 0.71
N GLU A 98 -12.42 8.68 1.54
CA GLU A 98 -11.15 9.30 1.17
C GLU A 98 -10.07 8.26 0.84
N LEU A 99 -10.05 7.12 1.55
CA LEU A 99 -9.17 6.01 1.23
C LEU A 99 -9.50 5.41 -0.15
N ALA A 100 -10.78 5.12 -0.41
CA ALA A 100 -11.24 4.57 -1.68
C ALA A 100 -11.03 5.56 -2.85
N MET A 101 -11.34 6.85 -2.63
CA MET A 101 -11.28 7.89 -3.65
C MET A 101 -9.86 8.40 -3.90
N GLY A 102 -9.01 8.45 -2.87
CA GLY A 102 -7.61 8.89 -2.98
C GLY A 102 -6.75 7.98 -3.87
N VAL A 103 -7.11 6.69 -3.95
CA VAL A 103 -6.52 5.73 -4.90
C VAL A 103 -7.04 5.98 -6.32
N ALA A 104 -8.35 6.18 -6.48
CA ALA A 104 -8.99 6.42 -7.78
C ALA A 104 -8.56 7.74 -8.43
N CYS A 105 -8.50 8.85 -7.68
CA CYS A 105 -8.14 10.16 -8.23
C CYS A 105 -6.69 10.26 -8.68
N ARG A 106 -5.73 9.60 -8.01
CA ARG A 106 -4.33 9.61 -8.45
C ARG A 106 -4.12 8.80 -9.73
N LEU A 107 -4.85 7.69 -9.88
CA LEU A 107 -4.92 6.93 -11.13
C LEU A 107 -5.55 7.76 -12.25
N LEU A 108 -6.61 8.51 -11.95
CA LEU A 108 -7.24 9.38 -12.94
C LEU A 108 -6.38 10.59 -13.31
N GLN A 109 -5.59 11.15 -12.38
CA GLN A 109 -4.67 12.26 -12.69
C GLN A 109 -3.46 11.82 -13.52
N SER A 110 -2.98 10.58 -13.36
CA SER A 110 -1.92 10.04 -14.23
C SER A 110 -2.43 9.69 -15.62
N LEU A 111 -3.71 9.32 -15.76
CA LEU A 111 -4.35 8.96 -17.04
C LEU A 111 -4.94 10.17 -17.80
N LEU A 112 -5.52 11.14 -17.09
CA LEU A 112 -6.26 12.29 -17.66
C LEU A 112 -5.49 13.62 -17.62
N GLY A 113 -4.27 13.61 -17.04
CA GLY A 113 -3.42 14.79 -16.92
C GLY A 113 -3.72 15.69 -15.72
N ARG A 114 -2.73 16.53 -15.35
CA ARG A 114 -2.73 17.41 -14.16
C ARG A 114 -3.89 18.42 -14.09
N HIS A 115 -4.68 18.55 -15.15
CA HIS A 115 -5.78 19.50 -15.27
C HIS A 115 -7.11 18.95 -14.72
N TRP A 116 -7.16 17.66 -14.38
CA TRP A 116 -8.36 17.04 -13.81
C TRP A 116 -8.69 17.62 -12.42
N ALA A 117 -9.82 18.31 -12.34
CA ALA A 117 -10.37 18.84 -11.10
C ALA A 117 -10.96 17.70 -10.26
N ARG A 118 -10.45 17.52 -9.03
CA ARG A 118 -10.95 16.54 -8.07
C ARG A 118 -12.45 16.81 -7.81
N PRO A 119 -13.37 15.85 -8.02
CA PRO A 119 -14.76 16.03 -7.66
C PRO A 119 -14.87 16.20 -6.14
N THR A 120 -15.54 17.26 -5.71
CA THR A 120 -15.67 17.67 -4.30
C THR A 120 -16.83 17.00 -3.56
N LYS A 121 -17.59 16.14 -4.24
CA LYS A 121 -18.70 15.38 -3.65
C LYS A 121 -18.36 13.89 -3.67
N PRO A 122 -18.63 13.15 -2.57
CA PRO A 122 -18.47 11.70 -2.57
C PRO A 122 -19.32 11.12 -3.70
N CYS A 123 -18.74 10.20 -4.47
CA CYS A 123 -19.48 9.43 -5.47
C CYS A 123 -20.55 8.59 -4.75
N THR A 124 -21.71 9.18 -4.52
CA THR A 124 -22.96 8.43 -4.40
C THR A 124 -23.39 8.02 -5.81
N ASP A 125 -24.19 6.97 -5.92
CA ASP A 125 -24.57 6.25 -7.17
C ASP A 125 -25.03 7.14 -8.35
N SER A 126 -25.36 8.40 -8.09
CA SER A 126 -25.67 9.41 -9.11
C SER A 126 -24.47 9.83 -9.99
N CYS A 127 -23.23 9.63 -9.55
CA CYS A 127 -22.04 10.14 -10.25
C CYS A 127 -21.72 9.40 -11.57
N ALA A 128 -22.05 8.11 -11.68
CA ALA A 128 -21.88 7.36 -12.94
C ALA A 128 -22.72 7.97 -14.08
N SER A 129 -23.91 8.49 -13.77
CA SER A 129 -24.78 9.13 -14.75
C SER A 129 -24.32 10.54 -15.15
N THR A 130 -23.57 11.22 -14.29
CA THR A 130 -23.07 12.59 -14.56
C THR A 130 -21.78 12.56 -15.37
N LEU A 131 -20.90 11.59 -15.13
CA LEU A 131 -19.68 11.39 -15.92
C LEU A 131 -19.95 10.96 -17.37
N LEU A 132 -21.04 10.21 -17.62
CA LEU A 132 -21.46 9.86 -18.98
C LEU A 132 -22.03 11.05 -19.76
N LYS A 133 -22.63 12.04 -19.08
CA LYS A 133 -23.21 13.23 -19.72
C LYS A 133 -22.17 14.28 -20.10
N THR A 134 -21.06 14.38 -19.37
CA THR A 134 -19.96 15.28 -19.72
C THR A 134 -19.07 14.77 -20.85
N TRP A 135 -19.21 13.51 -21.28
CA TRP A 135 -18.49 12.93 -22.42
C TRP A 135 -19.33 12.87 -23.72
N SER A 136 -20.57 13.38 -23.74
CA SER A 136 -21.44 13.37 -24.93
C SER A 136 -21.68 14.75 -25.57
N ASN A 137 -20.87 15.76 -25.27
CA ASN A 137 -20.85 17.05 -25.99
C ASN A 137 -19.42 17.42 -26.37
#